data_AF-A0A3C2DC04-F1
#
_entry.id   AF-A0A3C2DC04-F1
#
_cell.length_a   1.000
_cell.length_b   1.000
_cell.length_c   1.000
_cell.angle_alpha   90.00
_cell.angle_beta   90.00
_cell.angle_gamma   90.00
#
_symmetry.space_group_name_H-M   'P 1'
#
loop_
_entity.id
_entity.type
_entity.pdbx_description
1 polymer ?
#
loop_
_entity_poly.entity_id
_entity_poly.type
_entity_poly.pdbx_seq_one_letter_code
_entity_poly.pdbx_strand_id
1 'polypeptide(L)' 'GGDPFVFGRGGEEAEALRAAGMDVAVVPGVSSAIAGPAAAGIPVTMRGHASGFTV' A
#
# COMPACT_ATOMS: atom_id res chain seq x y z
N GLY A 1 -4.74 -9.31 0.25
CA GLY A 1 -4.15 -8.16 -0.44
C GLY A 1 -4.12 -7.01 0.53
N GLY A 2 -3.00 -6.30 0.64
CA GLY A 2 -2.90 -5.08 1.42
C GLY A 2 -3.35 -3.89 0.58
N ASP A 3 -2.49 -2.88 0.47
CA ASP A 3 -2.70 -1.81 -0.49
C ASP A 3 -2.39 -2.29 -1.94
N PRO A 4 -3.27 -2.05 -2.93
CA PRO A 4 -3.04 -2.49 -4.32
C PRO A 4 -1.79 -1.91 -4.98
N PHE A 5 -1.32 -0.74 -4.53
CA PHE A 5 -0.18 -0.05 -5.11
C PHE A 5 1.14 -0.29 -4.37
N VAL A 6 1.11 -0.95 -3.21
CA VAL A 6 2.31 -1.38 -2.50
C VAL A 6 2.65 -2.82 -2.88
N PHE A 7 3.56 -2.99 -3.84
CA PHE A 7 3.98 -4.28 -4.41
C PHE A 7 2.84 -5.15 -4.98
N GLY A 8 1.64 -4.58 -5.13
CA GLY A 8 0.46 -5.30 -5.62
C GLY A 8 0.27 -5.26 -7.14
N ARG A 9 1.12 -4.51 -7.87
CA ARG A 9 1.01 -4.29 -9.32
C ARG A 9 -0.33 -3.68 -9.79
N GLY A 10 -1.16 -3.18 -8.88
CA GLY A 10 -2.47 -2.61 -9.22
C GLY A 10 -2.39 -1.41 -10.18
N GLY A 11 -1.23 -0.75 -10.27
CA GLY A 11 -0.98 0.30 -11.26
C GLY A 11 -0.99 -0.21 -12.70
N GLU A 12 -0.30 -1.32 -12.96
CA GLU A 12 -0.24 -1.96 -14.29
C GLU A 12 -1.63 -2.45 -14.72
N GLU A 13 -2.38 -3.04 -13.78
CA GLU A 13 -3.75 -3.51 -14.01
C GLU A 13 -4.70 -2.36 -14.31
N ALA A 14 -4.62 -1.27 -13.54
CA ALA A 14 -5.46 -0.09 -13.74
C ALA A 14 -5.15 0.63 -15.06
N GLU A 15 -3.88 0.70 -15.47
CA GLU A 15 -3.48 1.24 -16.76
C GLU A 15 -4.04 0.41 -17.92
N ALA A 16 -3.89 -0.93 -17.86
CA ALA A 16 -4.39 -1.83 -18.89
C ALA A 16 -5.91 -1.73 -19.08
N LEU A 17 -6.67 -1.65 -17.98
CA LEU A 17 -8.14 -1.53 -18.02
C LEU A 17 -8.59 -0.17 -18.56
N ARG A 18 -7.92 0.92 -18.18
CA ARG A 18 -8.20 2.26 -18.73
C ARG A 18 -7.88 2.32 -20.22
N ALA A 19 -6.79 1.70 -20.67
CA ALA A 19 -6.45 1.61 -22.09
C ALA A 19 -7.51 0.82 -22.90
N ALA A 20 -8.22 -0.11 -22.26
CA ALA A 20 -9.36 -0.83 -22.83
C ALA A 20 -10.68 -0.04 -22.80
N GLY A 21 -10.68 1.22 -22.32
CA GLY A 21 -11.87 2.06 -22.24
C GLY A 21 -12.80 1.76 -21.05
N MET A 22 -12.32 1.01 -20.05
CA MET A 22 -13.07 0.75 -18.83
C MET A 22 -12.86 1.87 -17.81
N ASP A 23 -13.93 2.19 -17.07
CA ASP A 23 -13.82 3.05 -15.89
C ASP A 23 -13.24 2.26 -14.72
N VAL A 24 -12.23 2.83 -14.06
CA VAL A 24 -11.42 2.13 -13.03
C VAL A 24 -11.30 2.99 -11.80
N ALA A 25 -11.90 2.51 -10.71
CA ALA A 25 -11.72 3.04 -9.36
C ALA A 25 -10.74 2.16 -8.57
N VAL A 26 -9.77 2.78 -7.91
CA VAL A 26 -8.85 2.10 -6.99
C VAL A 26 -9.25 2.46 -5.57
N VAL A 27 -9.59 1.45 -4.77
CA VAL A 27 -9.88 1.62 -3.34
C VAL A 27 -8.63 1.27 -2.55
N PRO A 28 -8.04 2.23 -1.80
CA PRO A 28 -6.82 1.98 -1.04
C PRO A 28 -7.05 0.93 0.05
N GLY A 29 -6.01 0.16 0.32
CA GLY A 29 -6.02 -0.90 1.33
C GLY A 29 -5.02 -0.63 2.46
N VAL A 30 -5.08 -1.45 3.51
CA VAL A 30 -4.06 -1.40 4.58
C VAL A 30 -2.91 -2.33 4.19
N SER A 31 -1.73 -1.76 3.90
CA SER A 31 -0.53 -2.55 3.58
C SER A 31 -0.05 -3.38 4.79
N SER A 32 0.46 -4.59 4.52
CA SER A 32 1.10 -5.44 5.53
C SER A 32 2.31 -4.76 6.18
N ALA A 33 2.97 -3.85 5.46
CA ALA A 33 4.09 -3.07 5.95
C ALA A 33 3.72 -2.21 7.18
N ILE A 34 2.43 -1.89 7.37
CA ILE A 34 1.91 -1.16 8.54
C ILE A 34 1.13 -2.12 9.45
N ALA A 35 0.25 -2.95 8.89
CA ALA A 35 -0.62 -3.83 9.68
C ALA A 35 0.15 -4.87 10.50
N GLY A 36 1.23 -5.44 9.95
CA GLY A 36 2.03 -6.45 10.64
C GLY A 36 2.68 -5.93 11.92
N PRO A 37 3.50 -4.86 11.85
CA PRO A 37 4.07 -4.22 13.04
C PRO A 37 2.99 -3.76 14.04
N ALA A 38 1.91 -3.12 13.55
CA ALA A 38 0.84 -2.65 14.41
C ALA A 38 0.14 -3.78 15.20
N ALA A 39 -0.10 -4.93 14.57
CA ALA A 39 -0.67 -6.11 15.23
C ALA A 39 0.25 -6.67 16.33
N ALA A 40 1.56 -6.45 16.22
CA ALA A 40 2.55 -6.80 17.24
C ALA A 40 2.78 -5.69 18.29
N GLY A 41 2.09 -4.56 18.21
CA GLY A 41 2.32 -3.40 19.07
C GLY A 41 3.63 -2.65 18.77
N ILE A 42 4.19 -2.84 17.57
CA ILE A 42 5.45 -2.23 17.13
C ILE A 42 5.13 -1.06 16.19
N PRO A 43 5.46 0.19 16.56
CA PRO A 43 5.25 1.32 15.68
C PRO A 43 6.33 1.37 14.58
N VAL A 44 5.94 1.65 13.34
CA VAL A 44 6.89 1.77 12.20
C VAL A 44 7.75 3.04 12.26
N THR A 45 7.33 4.03 13.05
CA THR A 45 8.13 5.21 13.39
C THR A 45 7.93 5.58 14.86
N MET A 46 8.98 6.09 15.49
CA MET A 46 8.91 6.61 16.85
C MET A 46 9.95 7.72 17.01
N ARG A 47 9.60 8.78 17.72
CA ARG A 47 10.54 9.86 18.06
C ARG A 47 11.79 9.28 18.71
N GLY A 48 12.96 9.74 18.26
CA GLY A 48 14.27 9.24 18.73
C GLY A 48 14.67 7.86 18.18
N HIS A 49 13.84 7.21 17.37
CA HIS A 49 14.13 5.90 16.78
C HIS A 49 14.19 5.95 15.25
N ALA A 50 13.13 6.46 14.61
CA ALA A 50 13.05 6.58 13.15
C ALA A 50 12.25 7.83 12.75
N SER A 51 12.82 8.64 11.85
CA SER A 51 12.20 9.82 11.24
C SER A 51 11.59 9.54 9.87
N GLY A 52 11.73 8.32 9.35
CA GLY A 52 11.24 7.94 8.03
C GLY A 52 10.89 6.46 7.97
N PHE A 53 10.04 6.13 7.01
CA PHE A 53 9.61 4.78 6.70
C PHE A 53 9.55 4.67 5.18
N THR A 54 10.33 3.75 4.62
CA THR A 54 10.41 3.50 3.18
C THR A 54 9.90 2.10 2.91
N VAL A 55 9.04 1.99 1.91
CA VAL A 55 8.49 0.74 1.41
C VAL A 55 8.95 0.55 -0.03
#